data_AF-A0A2V6CK53-F1
#
_entry.id   AF-A0A2V6CK53-F1
#
_cell.length_a   1.000
_cell.length_b   1.000
_cell.length_c   1.000
_cell.angle_alpha   90.00
_cell.angle_beta   90.00
_cell.angle_gamma   90.00
#
_symmetry.space_group_name_H-M   'P 1'
#
loop_
_entity.id
_entity.type
_entity.pdbx_description
1 polymer ?
#
loop_
_entity_poly.entity_id
_entity_poly.type
_entity_poly.pdbx_seq_one_letter_code
_entity_poly.pdbx_strand_id
1 'polypeptide(L)'
;VQAQPDYGPAWCVLGVIDAALGRKEEALREGRRAVELLPVEKDPVDGPLMIKYLAMIAAWVGEKDLACEQLATAVRSFSGIFLSYGELKLMPFWDPLRGEPCFEKIVASLAPK
;
A
#
# COMPACT_ATOMS: atom_id res chain seq x y z
N VAL A 1 1.16 -1.47 19.10
CA VAL A 1 -0.12 -2.16 18.82
C VAL A 1 -0.80 -2.70 20.08
N GLN A 2 -0.12 -3.37 21.03
CA GLN A 2 -0.77 -3.92 22.25
C GLN A 2 -1.44 -2.88 23.15
N ALA A 3 -0.81 -1.72 23.37
CA ALA A 3 -1.36 -0.67 24.24
C ALA A 3 -2.55 0.09 23.61
N GLN A 4 -2.64 0.10 22.28
CA GLN A 4 -3.69 0.78 21.51
C GLN A 4 -4.04 -0.09 20.29
N PRO A 5 -4.80 -1.18 20.49
CA PRO A 5 -5.06 -2.17 19.44
C PRO A 5 -5.95 -1.66 18.31
N ASP A 6 -6.65 -0.53 18.51
CA ASP A 6 -7.52 0.07 17.50
C ASP A 6 -6.89 1.27 16.79
N TYR A 7 -5.62 1.60 17.09
CA TYR A 7 -4.89 2.65 16.39
C TYR A 7 -4.25 2.09 15.10
N GLY A 8 -4.98 2.20 13.99
CA GLY A 8 -4.61 1.69 12.65
C GLY A 8 -3.18 2.02 12.18
N PRO A 9 -2.69 3.28 12.30
CA PRO A 9 -1.37 3.64 11.81
C PRO A 9 -0.23 2.86 12.47
N ALA A 10 -0.36 2.47 13.74
CA ALA A 10 0.65 1.65 14.40
C ALA A 10 0.72 0.22 13.82
N TRP A 11 -0.40 -0.34 13.40
CA TRP A 11 -0.44 -1.64 12.69
C TRP A 11 0.19 -1.53 11.31
N CYS A 12 -0.07 -0.43 10.60
CA CYS A 12 0.54 -0.17 9.30
C CYS A 12 2.07 -0.13 9.38
N VAL A 13 2.61 0.63 10.34
CA VAL A 13 4.06 0.72 10.55
C VAL A 13 4.66 -0.64 10.91
N LEU A 14 3.99 -1.41 11.77
CA LEU A 14 4.45 -2.75 12.13
C LEU A 14 4.49 -3.67 10.90
N GLY A 15 3.45 -3.64 10.07
CA GLY A 15 3.41 -4.44 8.84
C GLY A 15 4.51 -4.09 7.85
N VAL A 16 4.86 -2.80 7.71
CA VAL A 16 6.00 -2.36 6.88
C VAL A 16 7.33 -2.88 7.45
N ILE A 17 7.51 -2.82 8.77
CA ILE A 17 8.72 -3.33 9.44
C ILE A 17 8.84 -4.84 9.20
N ASP A 18 7.78 -5.60 9.44
CA ASP A 18 7.80 -7.05 9.27
C ASP A 18 7.97 -7.46 7.80
N ALA A 19 7.43 -6.68 6.84
CA ALA A 19 7.70 -6.87 5.42
C ALA A 19 9.19 -6.71 5.10
N ALA A 20 9.82 -5.65 5.62
CA ALA A 20 11.25 -5.39 5.42
C ALA A 20 12.14 -6.47 6.06
N LEU A 21 11.65 -7.14 7.12
CA LEU A 21 12.31 -8.28 7.76
C LEU A 21 12.03 -9.62 7.05
N GLY A 22 11.22 -9.63 5.98
CA GLY A 22 10.84 -10.84 5.25
C GLY A 22 9.80 -11.71 5.96
N ARG A 23 9.13 -11.20 7.00
CA ARG A 23 8.08 -11.89 7.77
C ARG A 23 6.73 -11.71 7.09
N LYS A 24 6.55 -12.47 6.02
CA LYS A 24 5.44 -12.31 5.08
C LYS A 24 4.07 -12.39 5.75
N GLU A 25 3.84 -13.42 6.55
CA GLU A 25 2.53 -13.71 7.13
C GLU A 25 2.14 -12.65 8.16
N GLU A 26 3.09 -12.22 9.00
CA GLU A 26 2.93 -11.12 9.96
C GLU A 26 2.58 -9.81 9.23
N ALA A 27 3.43 -9.43 8.28
CA ALA A 27 3.31 -8.18 7.56
C ALA A 27 1.94 -8.02 6.89
N LEU A 28 1.46 -9.07 6.24
CA LEU A 28 0.15 -9.07 5.57
C LEU A 28 -1.02 -9.01 6.56
N ARG A 29 -0.94 -9.70 7.69
CA ARG A 29 -1.99 -9.61 8.73
C ARG A 29 -2.07 -8.19 9.28
N GLU A 30 -0.93 -7.57 9.57
CA GLU A 30 -0.85 -6.26 10.19
C GLU A 30 -1.27 -5.15 9.22
N GLY A 31 -0.85 -5.23 7.96
CA GLY A 31 -1.29 -4.32 6.91
C GLY A 31 -2.80 -4.39 6.67
N ARG A 32 -3.39 -5.60 6.64
CA ARG A 32 -4.85 -5.76 6.53
C ARG A 32 -5.57 -5.18 7.75
N ARG A 33 -5.05 -5.43 8.95
CA ARG A 33 -5.60 -4.86 10.18
C ARG A 33 -5.62 -3.33 10.16
N ALA A 34 -4.59 -2.70 9.60
CA ALA A 34 -4.55 -1.25 9.44
C ALA A 34 -5.68 -0.74 8.53
N VAL A 35 -5.92 -1.40 7.39
CA VAL A 35 -7.02 -1.05 6.46
C VAL A 35 -8.40 -1.28 7.09
N GLU A 36 -8.57 -2.37 7.85
CA GLU A 36 -9.83 -2.64 8.57
C GLU A 36 -10.16 -1.57 9.64
N LEU A 37 -9.14 -1.07 10.32
CA LEU A 37 -9.29 -0.07 11.38
C LEU A 37 -9.55 1.34 10.83
N LEU A 38 -8.99 1.66 9.67
CA LEU A 38 -9.18 2.95 8.98
C LEU A 38 -9.72 2.72 7.56
N PRO A 39 -10.99 2.32 7.42
CA PRO A 39 -11.62 2.24 6.11
C PRO A 39 -11.80 3.65 5.54
N VAL A 40 -11.68 3.78 4.22
CA VAL A 40 -11.73 5.06 3.49
C VAL A 40 -13.03 5.82 3.76
N GLU A 41 -14.13 5.11 4.00
CA GLU A 41 -15.44 5.69 4.29
C GLU A 41 -15.47 6.42 5.64
N LYS A 42 -14.66 5.99 6.61
CA LYS A 42 -14.59 6.59 7.94
C LYS A 42 -13.51 7.65 8.05
N ASP A 43 -12.35 7.38 7.48
CA ASP A 43 -11.23 8.32 7.40
C ASP A 43 -10.76 8.45 5.96
N PRO A 44 -11.32 9.43 5.22
CA PRO A 44 -10.96 9.61 3.83
C PRO A 44 -9.55 10.19 3.64
N VAL A 45 -8.92 10.71 4.70
CA VAL A 45 -7.56 11.26 4.63
C VAL A 45 -6.54 10.15 4.83
N ASP A 46 -6.65 9.40 5.93
CA ASP A 46 -5.66 8.39 6.31
C ASP A 46 -5.98 6.98 5.77
N GLY A 47 -7.25 6.67 5.49
CA GLY A 47 -7.64 5.36 4.94
C GLY A 47 -6.94 5.01 3.62
N PRO A 48 -6.87 5.91 2.62
CA PRO A 48 -6.11 5.67 1.39
C PRO A 48 -4.62 5.40 1.62
N LEU A 49 -4.03 6.00 2.66
CA LEU A 49 -2.64 5.71 3.04
C LEU A 49 -2.50 4.27 3.51
N MET A 50 -3.42 3.74 4.31
CA MET A 50 -3.36 2.35 4.76
C MET A 50 -3.40 1.37 3.58
N ILE A 51 -4.23 1.65 2.56
CA ILE A 51 -4.31 0.84 1.33
C ILE A 51 -3.00 0.92 0.55
N LYS A 52 -2.43 2.13 0.38
CA LYS A 52 -1.11 2.33 -0.24
C LYS A 52 -0.03 1.50 0.46
N TYR A 53 0.03 1.57 1.79
CA TYR A 53 1.03 0.83 2.56
C TYR A 53 0.80 -0.67 2.51
N LEU A 54 -0.44 -1.16 2.48
CA LEU A 54 -0.72 -2.57 2.25
C LEU A 54 -0.25 -3.04 0.86
N ALA A 55 -0.41 -2.20 -0.18
CA ALA A 55 0.14 -2.49 -1.51
C ALA A 55 1.67 -2.62 -1.48
N MET A 56 2.35 -1.72 -0.77
CA MET A 56 3.80 -1.75 -0.61
C MET A 56 4.27 -2.95 0.20
N ILE A 57 3.60 -3.27 1.32
CA ILE A 57 3.84 -4.48 2.11
C ILE A 57 3.74 -5.72 1.23
N ALA A 58 2.64 -5.86 0.49
CA ALA A 58 2.42 -6.99 -0.40
C ALA A 58 3.52 -7.09 -1.47
N ALA A 59 3.94 -5.97 -2.06
CA ALA A 59 5.03 -5.94 -3.02
C ALA A 59 6.36 -6.44 -2.43
N TRP A 60 6.70 -5.99 -1.21
CA TRP A 60 7.97 -6.33 -0.56
C TRP A 60 8.05 -7.80 -0.14
N VAL A 61 6.91 -8.43 0.15
CA VAL A 61 6.84 -9.86 0.50
C VAL A 61 6.55 -10.76 -0.72
N GLY A 62 6.55 -10.20 -1.93
CA GLY A 62 6.40 -10.93 -3.19
C GLY A 62 4.95 -11.25 -3.60
N GLU A 63 3.95 -10.73 -2.90
CA GLU A 63 2.53 -10.88 -3.22
C GLU A 63 2.10 -9.84 -4.27
N LYS A 64 2.58 -10.04 -5.51
CA LYS A 64 2.45 -9.06 -6.60
C LYS A 64 1.01 -8.78 -7.03
N ASP A 65 0.17 -9.82 -7.10
CA ASP A 65 -1.24 -9.68 -7.49
C ASP A 65 -2.00 -8.81 -6.48
N LEU A 66 -1.84 -9.12 -5.19
CA LEU A 66 -2.41 -8.33 -4.10
C LEU A 66 -1.87 -6.91 -4.11
N ALA A 67 -0.56 -6.73 -4.31
CA ALA A 67 0.05 -5.41 -4.38
C ALA A 67 -0.58 -4.56 -5.49
N CYS A 68 -0.73 -5.12 -6.68
CA CYS A 68 -1.36 -4.44 -7.82
C CYS A 68 -2.85 -4.12 -7.58
N GLU A 69 -3.61 -5.02 -6.96
CA GLU A 69 -5.01 -4.79 -6.60
C GLU A 69 -5.16 -3.61 -5.62
N GLN A 70 -4.38 -3.62 -4.54
CA GLN A 70 -4.40 -2.56 -3.54
C GLN A 70 -3.89 -1.23 -4.13
N LEU A 71 -2.87 -1.28 -4.98
CA LEU A 71 -2.36 -0.07 -5.65
C LEU A 71 -3.40 0.54 -6.60
N ALA A 72 -4.10 -0.27 -7.38
CA ALA A 72 -5.18 0.19 -8.25
C ALA A 72 -6.32 0.83 -7.43
N THR A 73 -6.61 0.29 -6.25
CA THR A 73 -7.58 0.87 -5.32
C THR A 73 -7.10 2.22 -4.78
N ALA A 74 -5.87 2.28 -4.28
CA ALA A 74 -5.28 3.49 -3.72
C ALA A 74 -5.18 4.64 -4.74
N VAL A 75 -4.90 4.34 -6.01
CA VAL A 75 -4.85 5.34 -7.09
C VAL A 75 -6.24 5.90 -7.42
N ARG A 76 -7.29 5.07 -7.37
CA ARG A 76 -8.68 5.53 -7.58
C ARG A 76 -9.17 6.38 -6.41
N SER A 77 -8.73 6.05 -5.19
CA SER A 77 -9.03 6.82 -4.00
C SER A 77 -8.36 8.21 -4.07
N PHE A 78 -9.15 9.27 -3.84
CA PHE A 78 -8.68 10.65 -3.81
C PHE A 78 -7.91 11.12 -5.05
N SER A 79 -8.23 10.59 -6.23
CA SER A 79 -7.63 11.00 -7.51
C SER A 79 -6.08 10.96 -7.53
N GLY A 80 -5.46 10.05 -6.77
CA GLY A 80 -4.00 9.93 -6.74
C GLY A 80 -3.26 11.00 -5.93
N ILE A 81 -3.94 11.78 -5.07
CA ILE A 81 -3.29 12.80 -4.22
C ILE A 81 -2.12 12.21 -3.41
N PHE A 82 -2.25 10.98 -2.94
CA PHE A 82 -1.23 10.30 -2.13
C PHE A 82 -0.32 9.34 -2.93
N LEU A 83 -0.56 9.22 -4.24
CA LEU A 83 0.18 8.34 -5.16
C LEU A 83 0.31 9.01 -6.53
N SER A 84 1.39 9.77 -6.70
CA SER A 84 1.67 10.46 -7.96
C SER A 84 2.38 9.56 -8.97
N TYR A 85 2.28 9.91 -10.26
CA TYR A 85 3.09 9.29 -11.31
C TYR A 85 4.59 9.28 -10.98
N GLY A 86 5.12 10.41 -10.50
CA GLY A 86 6.53 10.55 -10.14
C GLY A 86 6.93 9.60 -9.00
N GLU A 87 6.06 9.44 -8.00
CA GLU A 87 6.31 8.49 -6.91
C GLU A 87 6.44 7.05 -7.43
N LEU A 88 5.45 6.59 -8.19
CA LEU A 88 5.48 5.21 -8.73
C LEU A 88 6.66 4.99 -9.70
N LYS A 89 7.02 6.01 -10.48
CA LYS A 89 8.08 5.91 -11.48
C LYS A 89 9.49 5.95 -10.86
N LEU A 90 9.69 6.71 -9.79
CA LEU A 90 11.03 7.05 -9.28
C LEU A 90 11.36 6.42 -7.93
N MET A 91 10.38 6.23 -7.03
CA MET A 91 10.69 5.75 -5.69
C MET A 91 11.05 4.26 -5.69
N PRO A 92 12.12 3.85 -4.98
CA PRO A 92 12.61 2.48 -4.98
C PRO A 92 11.67 1.50 -4.26
N PHE A 93 10.70 2.01 -3.49
CA PHE A 93 9.72 1.19 -2.79
C PHE A 93 8.90 0.31 -3.74
N TRP A 94 8.77 0.72 -4.99
CA TRP A 94 8.00 0.02 -6.02
C TRP A 94 8.85 -0.87 -6.93
N ASP A 95 10.17 -0.95 -6.69
CA ASP A 95 11.08 -1.80 -7.46
C ASP A 95 10.59 -3.26 -7.60
N PRO A 96 10.03 -3.91 -6.56
CA PRO A 96 9.54 -5.28 -6.68
C PRO A 96 8.40 -5.48 -7.70
N LEU A 97 7.70 -4.40 -8.08
CA LEU A 97 6.61 -4.41 -9.06
C LEU A 97 7.03 -3.91 -10.44
N ARG A 98 8.23 -3.35 -10.61
CA ARG A 98 8.68 -2.85 -11.91
C ARG A 98 8.82 -4.00 -12.90
N GLY A 99 8.30 -3.82 -14.11
CA GLY A 99 8.19 -4.88 -15.11
C GLY A 99 6.94 -5.75 -14.97
N GLU A 100 6.17 -5.64 -13.89
CA GLU A 100 4.87 -6.31 -13.80
C GLU A 100 3.83 -5.60 -14.70
N PRO A 101 3.14 -6.32 -15.61
CA PRO A 101 2.19 -5.69 -16.51
C PRO A 101 1.06 -4.93 -15.81
N CYS A 102 0.65 -5.36 -14.61
CA CYS A 102 -0.36 -4.67 -13.82
C CYS A 102 0.15 -3.32 -13.29
N PHE A 103 1.39 -3.26 -12.82
CA PHE A 103 2.01 -2.05 -12.30
C PHE A 103 2.26 -1.02 -13.41
N GLU A 104 2.84 -1.45 -14.53
CA GLU A 104 3.13 -0.54 -15.66
C GLU A 104 1.86 0.12 -16.23
N LYS A 105 0.73 -0.60 -16.23
CA LYS A 105 -0.57 -0.03 -16.62
C LYS A 105 -1.02 1.07 -15.66
N ILE A 106 -0.86 0.87 -14.35
CA ILE A 106 -1.20 1.87 -13.33
C ILE A 106 -0.33 3.11 -13.51
N VAL A 107 0.99 2.92 -13.65
CA VAL A 107 1.94 4.02 -13.89
C VAL A 107 1.57 4.80 -15.16
N ALA A 108 1.32 4.12 -16.28
CA ALA A 108 0.93 4.76 -17.53
C ALA A 108 -0.37 5.56 -17.41
N SER A 109 -1.34 5.08 -16.61
CA SER A 109 -2.62 5.78 -16.41
C SER A 109 -2.50 7.12 -15.69
N LEU A 110 -1.40 7.32 -14.94
CA LEU A 110 -1.12 8.56 -14.21
C LEU A 110 -0.16 9.50 -14.94
N ALA A 111 0.39 9.09 -16.09
CA ALA A 111 1.35 9.89 -16.83
C ALA A 111 0.75 11.27 -17.20
N PRO A 112 1.53 12.37 -17.07
CA PRO A 112 1.11 13.67 -17.57
C PRO A 112 0.75 13.63 -19.05
N LYS A 113 -0.25 14.43 -19.45
CA LYS A 113 -0.64 14.60 -20.85
C LYS A 113 0.14 15.72 -21.52
#